data_AF-A0A0Q0FBV7-F1
#
_entry.id   AF-A0A0Q0FBV7-F1
#
_cell.length_a   1.000
_cell.length_b   1.000
_cell.length_c   1.000
_cell.angle_alpha   90.00
_cell.angle_beta   90.00
_cell.angle_gamma   90.00
#
_symmetry.space_group_name_H-M   'P 1'
#
loop_
_entity.id
_entity.type
_entity.pdbx_description
1 polymer ?
#
loop_
_entity_poly.entity_id
_entity_poly.type
_entity_poly.pdbx_seq_one_letter_code
_entity_poly.pdbx_strand_id
1 'polypeptide(L)'
;MSEHIPSRVGLSQEFACSYLPDRQEQLLVILDPTCYSTQKFEMLLSLGFRRSGNQIYRPHCPSCSACNSVRVLAQEFDPSKSQKRKLNKVKAHFEVKYTQAKREEYYPLYSKYISLRHSDGTMFPPNIEQFQSFLFCSWLEITFIELWHQDTLVAVAVTDCMDNAVSAIYTFFDPDFEHYSLGTVMILQQLEFAKQQNKEFVYLGYQIDECTKMKYKTQFLPAQKHVNDQWLAI
;
A
#
# COMPACT_ATOMS: atom_id res chain seq x y z
N MET A 1 -12.27 -15.08 -24.50
CA MET A 1 -13.49 -14.43 -23.98
C MET A 1 -13.09 -13.05 -23.54
N SER A 2 -13.57 -12.00 -24.20
CA SER A 2 -13.31 -10.61 -23.85
C SER A 2 -13.91 -10.33 -22.47
N GLU A 3 -13.09 -10.43 -21.43
CA GLU A 3 -13.52 -10.12 -20.07
C GLU A 3 -13.96 -8.66 -20.00
N HIS A 4 -15.19 -8.47 -19.54
CA HIS A 4 -15.82 -7.16 -19.43
C HIS A 4 -14.90 -6.15 -18.74
N ILE A 5 -14.44 -5.16 -19.52
CA ILE A 5 -13.88 -3.88 -19.07
C ILE A 5 -14.96 -3.19 -18.22
N PRO A 6 -14.60 -2.47 -17.13
CA PRO A 6 -15.58 -1.77 -16.28
C PRO A 6 -16.54 -0.95 -17.14
N SER A 7 -17.84 -1.27 -17.06
CA SER A 7 -18.85 -0.67 -17.94
C SER A 7 -19.16 0.78 -17.57
N ARG A 8 -18.80 1.19 -16.34
CA ARG A 8 -19.04 2.53 -15.80
C ARG A 8 -17.85 3.01 -14.98
N VAL A 9 -17.29 4.13 -15.42
CA VAL A 9 -16.16 4.80 -14.78
C VAL A 9 -16.51 6.29 -14.68
N GLY A 10 -16.22 6.91 -13.54
CA GLY A 10 -16.43 8.33 -13.28
C GLY A 10 -15.11 9.07 -13.13
N LEU A 11 -15.16 10.38 -13.33
CA LEU A 11 -14.07 11.29 -12.96
C LEU A 11 -14.49 12.06 -11.70
N SER A 12 -13.58 12.17 -10.74
CA SER A 12 -13.77 13.07 -9.61
C SER A 12 -13.72 14.53 -10.06
N GLN A 13 -14.15 15.44 -9.18
CA GLN A 13 -13.73 16.84 -9.28
C GLN A 13 -12.21 16.94 -9.12
N GLU A 14 -11.63 18.04 -9.58
CA GLU A 14 -10.23 18.38 -9.30
C GLU A 14 -10.09 18.89 -7.87
N PHE A 15 -9.01 18.50 -7.22
CA PHE A 15 -8.64 18.96 -5.88
C PHE A 15 -7.13 19.03 -5.73
N ALA A 16 -6.65 19.69 -4.67
CA ALA A 16 -5.21 19.87 -4.45
C ALA A 16 -4.49 18.51 -4.37
N CYS A 17 -3.36 18.39 -5.08
CA CYS A 17 -2.59 17.16 -5.11
C CYS A 17 -1.94 16.87 -3.75
N SER A 18 -2.16 15.66 -3.24
CA SER A 18 -1.60 15.23 -1.95
C SER A 18 -0.07 15.07 -1.94
N TYR A 19 0.61 15.08 -3.10
CA TYR A 19 2.05 14.77 -3.22
C TYR A 19 2.92 15.90 -3.74
N LEU A 20 2.40 16.69 -4.69
CA LEU A 20 3.14 17.74 -5.38
C LEU A 20 2.44 19.08 -5.11
N PRO A 21 3.07 19.99 -4.36
CA PRO A 21 2.53 21.33 -4.15
C PRO A 21 2.21 22.02 -5.48
N ASP A 22 1.19 22.88 -5.46
CA ASP A 22 0.75 23.69 -6.61
C ASP A 22 0.21 22.90 -7.81
N ARG A 23 -0.01 21.58 -7.67
CA ARG A 23 -0.70 20.75 -8.67
C ARG A 23 -2.10 20.37 -8.19
N GLN A 24 -2.98 20.13 -9.15
CA GLN A 24 -4.27 19.51 -8.92
C GLN A 24 -4.20 18.02 -9.25
N GLU A 25 -5.00 17.23 -8.56
CA GLU A 25 -5.25 15.83 -8.86
C GLU A 25 -6.72 15.59 -9.22
N GLN A 26 -6.91 14.60 -10.09
CA GLN A 26 -8.22 14.09 -10.47
C GLN A 26 -8.13 12.56 -10.50
N LEU A 27 -9.19 11.90 -10.06
CA LEU A 27 -9.24 10.45 -9.97
C LEU A 27 -10.24 9.90 -10.97
N LEU A 28 -9.83 8.83 -11.64
CA LEU A 28 -10.71 7.91 -12.34
C LEU A 28 -11.24 6.89 -11.33
N VAL A 29 -12.56 6.80 -11.16
CA VAL A 29 -13.22 5.99 -10.12
C VAL A 29 -14.13 4.95 -10.76
N ILE A 30 -14.05 3.69 -10.29
CA ILE A 30 -14.91 2.62 -10.77
C ILE A 30 -16.31 2.76 -10.16
N LEU A 31 -17.34 2.87 -11.00
CA LEU A 31 -18.73 3.01 -10.56
C LEU A 31 -19.55 1.73 -10.74
N ASP A 32 -18.99 0.75 -11.46
CA ASP A 32 -19.64 -0.53 -11.71
C ASP A 32 -19.52 -1.46 -10.49
N PRO A 33 -20.62 -1.79 -9.80
CA PRO A 33 -20.60 -2.67 -8.62
C PRO A 33 -20.01 -4.06 -8.91
N THR A 34 -20.07 -4.52 -10.16
CA THR A 34 -19.56 -5.85 -10.55
C THR A 34 -18.04 -5.95 -10.50
N CYS A 35 -17.33 -4.81 -10.44
CA CYS A 35 -15.88 -4.76 -10.34
C CYS A 35 -15.37 -4.89 -8.89
N TYR A 36 -16.27 -4.86 -7.90
CA TYR A 36 -15.93 -4.94 -6.48
C TYR A 36 -15.89 -6.40 -6.02
N SER A 37 -14.84 -7.09 -6.46
CA SER A 37 -14.48 -8.44 -6.05
C SER A 37 -12.97 -8.62 -6.09
N THR A 38 -12.44 -9.61 -5.37
CA THR A 38 -11.00 -9.94 -5.35
C THR A 38 -10.42 -10.08 -6.76
N GLN A 39 -11.08 -10.86 -7.63
CA GLN A 39 -10.59 -11.17 -8.97
C GLN A 39 -10.58 -9.95 -9.88
N LYS A 40 -11.68 -9.17 -9.88
CA LYS A 40 -11.77 -7.95 -10.71
C LYS A 40 -10.84 -6.86 -10.23
N PHE A 41 -10.65 -6.75 -8.91
CA PHE A 41 -9.67 -5.82 -8.35
C PHE A 41 -8.24 -6.19 -8.74
N GLU A 42 -7.87 -7.46 -8.79
CA GLU A 42 -6.55 -7.89 -9.26
C GLU A 42 -6.30 -7.46 -10.72
N MET A 43 -7.30 -7.60 -11.60
CA MET A 43 -7.22 -7.09 -12.97
C MET A 43 -7.02 -5.57 -12.99
N LEU A 44 -7.77 -4.83 -12.18
CA LEU A 44 -7.68 -3.37 -12.11
C LEU A 44 -6.34 -2.89 -11.53
N LEU A 45 -5.77 -3.60 -10.54
CA LEU A 45 -4.42 -3.36 -10.03
C LEU A 45 -3.36 -3.45 -11.14
N SER A 46 -3.52 -4.41 -12.05
CA SER A 46 -2.61 -4.56 -13.20
C SER A 46 -2.65 -3.38 -14.17
N LEU A 47 -3.77 -2.63 -14.18
CA LEU A 47 -3.98 -1.40 -14.94
C LEU A 47 -3.65 -0.14 -14.13
N GLY A 48 -3.05 -0.29 -12.96
CA GLY A 48 -2.63 0.81 -12.09
C GLY A 48 -3.72 1.40 -11.22
N PHE A 49 -4.87 0.75 -11.06
CA PHE A 49 -5.86 1.15 -10.04
C PHE A 49 -5.39 0.74 -8.64
N ARG A 50 -5.99 1.36 -7.62
CA ARG A 50 -5.82 1.10 -6.19
C ARG A 50 -7.17 1.23 -5.50
N ARG A 51 -7.27 0.86 -4.23
CA ARG A 51 -8.48 1.11 -3.43
C ARG A 51 -8.24 2.07 -2.29
N SER A 52 -9.31 2.76 -1.89
CA SER A 52 -9.44 3.45 -0.61
C SER A 52 -10.81 3.06 -0.06
N GLY A 53 -10.81 2.30 1.03
CA GLY A 53 -12.03 1.70 1.54
C GLY A 53 -12.72 0.86 0.48
N ASN A 54 -14.01 1.11 0.33
CA ASN A 54 -14.86 0.47 -0.66
C ASN A 54 -14.78 1.07 -2.07
N GLN A 55 -13.89 2.03 -2.36
CA GLN A 55 -13.76 2.65 -3.68
C GLN A 55 -12.49 2.20 -4.39
N ILE A 56 -12.59 1.93 -5.70
CA ILE A 56 -11.43 1.64 -6.57
C ILE A 56 -11.17 2.84 -7.48
N TYR A 57 -9.92 3.31 -7.54
CA TYR A 57 -9.53 4.52 -8.23
C TYR A 57 -8.13 4.45 -8.87
N ARG A 58 -7.86 5.31 -9.85
CA ARG A 58 -6.54 5.56 -10.45
C ARG A 58 -6.35 7.08 -10.68
N PRO A 59 -5.20 7.68 -10.37
CA PRO A 59 -4.90 9.06 -10.76
C PRO A 59 -5.04 9.27 -12.28
N HIS A 60 -5.75 10.32 -12.66
CA HIS A 60 -6.02 10.73 -14.03
C HIS A 60 -6.01 12.26 -14.11
N CYS A 61 -4.88 12.87 -13.78
CA CYS A 61 -4.76 14.32 -13.72
C CYS A 61 -4.65 14.93 -15.14
N PRO A 62 -5.35 16.04 -15.46
CA PRO A 62 -5.32 16.64 -16.81
C PRO A 62 -3.93 17.08 -17.30
N SER A 63 -3.07 17.52 -16.37
CA SER A 63 -1.76 18.13 -16.67
C SER A 63 -0.57 17.37 -16.04
N CYS A 64 -0.79 16.17 -15.50
CA CYS A 64 0.23 15.43 -14.76
C CYS A 64 0.09 13.91 -14.92
N SER A 65 1.20 13.21 -15.12
CA SER A 65 1.26 11.74 -15.19
C SER A 65 2.31 11.16 -14.22
N ALA A 66 2.62 11.85 -13.13
CA ALA A 66 3.73 11.49 -12.24
C ALA A 66 3.44 10.27 -11.35
N CYS A 67 2.16 9.95 -11.08
CA CYS A 67 1.75 8.84 -10.23
C CYS A 67 1.83 7.49 -10.96
N ASN A 68 3.00 6.84 -10.91
CA ASN A 68 3.20 5.52 -11.51
C ASN A 68 2.95 4.42 -10.49
N SER A 69 2.08 3.45 -10.79
CA SER A 69 1.91 2.27 -9.92
C SER A 69 3.19 1.43 -9.93
N VAL A 70 3.63 0.97 -8.76
CA VAL A 70 4.85 0.17 -8.61
C VAL A 70 4.52 -1.20 -8.01
N ARG A 71 5.11 -2.24 -8.59
CA ARG A 71 5.06 -3.61 -8.07
C ARG A 71 6.44 -4.25 -8.03
N VAL A 72 6.65 -5.16 -7.10
CA VAL A 72 7.87 -5.98 -6.99
C VAL A 72 7.55 -7.40 -7.44
N LEU A 73 8.45 -8.04 -8.18
CA LEU A 73 8.33 -9.46 -8.52
C LEU A 73 8.68 -10.27 -7.27
N ALA A 74 7.66 -10.75 -6.57
CA ALA A 74 7.82 -11.30 -5.23
C ALA A 74 8.72 -12.54 -5.24
N GLN A 75 8.53 -13.45 -6.20
CA GLN A 75 9.29 -14.70 -6.28
C GLN A 75 10.79 -14.48 -6.60
N GLU A 76 11.12 -13.42 -7.34
CA GLU A 76 12.50 -13.08 -7.71
C GLU A 76 13.20 -12.16 -6.71
N PHE A 77 12.46 -11.56 -5.78
CA PHE A 77 13.01 -10.59 -4.82
C PHE A 77 14.04 -11.22 -3.89
N ASP A 78 15.28 -10.73 -3.85
CA ASP A 78 16.23 -11.06 -2.77
C ASP A 78 16.56 -9.78 -1.98
N PRO A 79 16.42 -9.78 -0.65
CA PRO A 79 16.79 -8.62 0.15
C PRO A 79 18.28 -8.26 -0.05
N SER A 80 18.54 -6.99 -0.37
CA SER A 80 19.89 -6.43 -0.42
C SER A 80 20.62 -6.55 0.93
N LYS A 81 21.94 -6.37 0.94
CA LYS A 81 22.75 -6.39 2.18
C LYS A 81 22.20 -5.45 3.25
N SER A 82 21.72 -4.26 2.88
CA SER A 82 21.14 -3.30 3.84
C SER A 82 19.78 -3.75 4.38
N GLN A 83 18.93 -4.33 3.54
CA GLN A 83 17.63 -4.91 3.94
C GLN A 83 17.83 -6.13 4.85
N LYS A 84 18.78 -7.02 4.54
CA LYS A 84 19.16 -8.16 5.40
C LYS A 84 19.61 -7.70 6.79
N ARG A 85 20.41 -6.63 6.88
CA ARG A 85 20.79 -6.03 8.17
C ARG A 85 19.58 -5.53 8.97
N LYS A 86 18.63 -4.85 8.32
CA LYS A 86 17.39 -4.39 8.97
C LYS A 86 16.56 -5.56 9.49
N LEU A 87 16.37 -6.61 8.69
CA LEU A 87 15.68 -7.84 9.11
C LEU A 87 16.37 -8.52 10.29
N ASN A 88 17.69 -8.66 10.25
CA ASN A 88 18.44 -9.28 11.34
C ASN A 88 18.33 -8.49 12.64
N LYS A 89 18.28 -7.14 12.56
CA LYS A 89 18.11 -6.27 13.73
C LYS A 89 16.77 -6.50 14.43
N VAL A 90 15.69 -6.77 13.68
CA VAL A 90 14.37 -7.04 14.27
C VAL A 90 14.17 -8.50 14.67
N LYS A 91 14.81 -9.45 13.98
CA LYS A 91 14.58 -10.89 14.20
C LYS A 91 14.75 -11.36 15.65
N ALA A 92 15.63 -10.72 16.42
CA ALA A 92 15.91 -11.11 17.81
C ALA A 92 14.93 -10.56 18.85
N HIS A 93 14.15 -9.53 18.50
CA HIS A 93 13.38 -8.75 19.48
C HIS A 93 11.89 -8.67 19.14
N PHE A 94 11.52 -9.04 17.91
CA PHE A 94 10.16 -8.87 17.41
C PHE A 94 9.60 -10.18 16.87
N GLU A 95 8.29 -10.34 17.06
CA GLU A 95 7.50 -11.43 16.51
C GLU A 95 6.63 -10.90 15.37
N VAL A 96 6.57 -11.64 14.26
CA VAL A 96 5.69 -11.33 13.12
C VAL A 96 4.47 -12.23 13.20
N LYS A 97 3.27 -11.64 13.12
CA LYS A 97 2.00 -12.38 13.09
C LYS A 97 1.21 -11.99 11.84
N TYR A 98 0.53 -12.98 11.26
CA TYR A 98 -0.41 -12.78 10.16
C TYR A 98 -1.83 -13.05 10.68
N THR A 99 -2.74 -12.12 10.47
CA THR A 99 -4.12 -12.24 10.95
C THR A 99 -5.08 -11.51 10.03
N GLN A 100 -6.33 -11.96 10.00
CA GLN A 100 -7.45 -11.23 9.37
C GLN A 100 -8.34 -10.56 10.42
N ALA A 101 -8.14 -10.90 11.70
CA ALA A 101 -8.86 -10.30 12.80
C ALA A 101 -8.39 -8.86 13.02
N LYS A 102 -9.36 -7.94 13.06
CA LYS A 102 -9.12 -6.56 13.45
C LYS A 102 -8.83 -6.48 14.95
N ARG A 103 -8.02 -5.51 15.34
CA ARG A 103 -7.68 -5.23 16.73
C ARG A 103 -8.00 -3.78 17.09
N GLU A 104 -8.34 -3.56 18.35
CA GLU A 104 -8.63 -2.21 18.87
C GLU A 104 -7.36 -1.36 18.94
N GLU A 105 -6.21 -2.01 19.13
CA GLU A 105 -4.86 -1.43 19.20
C GLU A 105 -4.42 -0.74 17.91
N TYR A 106 -5.07 -1.03 16.78
CA TYR A 106 -4.70 -0.46 15.48
C TYR A 106 -4.91 1.05 15.43
N TYR A 107 -6.04 1.55 15.91
CA TYR A 107 -6.33 2.98 15.85
C TYR A 107 -5.42 3.82 16.76
N PRO A 108 -5.19 3.46 18.04
CA PRO A 108 -4.21 4.13 18.89
C PRO A 108 -2.81 4.19 18.26
N LEU A 109 -2.33 3.08 17.68
CA LEU A 109 -1.04 3.02 17.01
C LEU A 109 -1.00 3.95 15.77
N TYR A 110 -2.04 3.90 14.95
CA TYR A 110 -2.20 4.79 13.79
C TYR A 110 -2.24 6.27 14.20
N SER A 111 -3.00 6.60 15.25
CA SER A 111 -3.15 7.96 15.75
C SER A 111 -1.81 8.52 16.25
N LYS A 112 -1.04 7.72 17.00
CA LYS A 112 0.33 8.05 17.41
C LYS A 112 1.24 8.28 16.19
N TYR A 113 1.19 7.37 15.22
CA TYR A 113 1.98 7.46 13.99
C TYR A 113 1.69 8.74 13.21
N ILE A 114 0.42 9.05 12.93
CA ILE A 114 0.04 10.27 12.20
C ILE A 114 0.46 11.52 12.96
N SER A 115 0.18 11.59 14.27
CA SER A 115 0.46 12.78 15.08
C SER A 115 1.95 13.12 15.15
N LEU A 116 2.83 12.11 15.16
CA LEU A 116 4.28 12.31 15.32
C LEU A 116 5.06 12.33 14.00
N ARG A 117 4.58 11.66 12.94
CA ARG A 117 5.29 11.54 11.65
C ARG A 117 4.69 12.34 10.50
N HIS A 118 3.39 12.59 10.53
CA HIS A 118 2.62 13.13 9.40
C HIS A 118 1.65 14.21 9.84
N SER A 119 2.05 15.04 10.80
CA SER A 119 1.26 16.21 11.24
C SER A 119 1.10 17.27 10.14
N ASP A 120 1.88 17.16 9.06
CA ASP A 120 1.82 17.98 7.84
C ASP A 120 0.94 17.37 6.74
N GLY A 121 0.34 16.19 6.96
CA GLY A 121 -0.38 15.42 5.95
C GLY A 121 -1.91 15.55 6.00
N THR A 122 -2.59 15.12 4.94
CA THR A 122 -4.06 15.14 4.80
C THR A 122 -4.81 14.23 5.78
N MET A 123 -4.08 13.34 6.46
CA MET A 123 -4.62 12.44 7.49
C MET A 123 -4.53 13.04 8.90
N PHE A 124 -3.97 14.24 9.04
CA PHE A 124 -3.89 14.96 10.31
C PHE A 124 -5.00 16.03 10.42
N PRO A 125 -5.66 16.18 11.58
CA PRO A 125 -5.53 15.35 12.79
C PRO A 125 -6.11 13.94 12.59
N PRO A 126 -5.57 12.91 13.27
CA PRO A 126 -6.07 11.55 13.11
C PRO A 126 -7.53 11.45 13.54
N ASN A 127 -8.34 10.82 12.68
CA ASN A 127 -9.76 10.62 12.89
C ASN A 127 -10.13 9.13 12.68
N ILE A 128 -10.96 8.58 13.58
CA ILE A 128 -11.28 7.15 13.58
C ILE A 128 -12.19 6.76 12.42
N GLU A 129 -13.15 7.61 12.05
CA GLU A 129 -14.03 7.38 10.91
C GLU A 129 -13.24 7.39 9.59
N GLN A 130 -12.30 8.35 9.44
CA GLN A 130 -11.38 8.39 8.31
C GLN A 130 -10.53 7.12 8.28
N PHE A 131 -9.90 6.74 9.40
CA PHE A 131 -9.11 5.51 9.53
C PHE A 131 -9.87 4.26 9.08
N GLN A 132 -11.10 4.08 9.56
CA GLN A 132 -11.93 2.94 9.21
C GLN A 132 -12.34 2.95 7.73
N SER A 133 -12.75 4.13 7.23
CA SER A 133 -13.27 4.27 5.88
C SER A 133 -12.24 4.09 4.78
N PHE A 134 -10.95 4.38 5.01
CA PHE A 134 -9.92 4.20 3.98
C PHE A 134 -9.23 2.82 4.04
N LEU A 135 -9.12 2.23 5.23
CA LEU A 135 -8.42 0.96 5.39
C LEU A 135 -9.30 -0.24 5.04
N PHE A 136 -10.54 -0.26 5.54
CA PHE A 136 -11.38 -1.44 5.47
C PHE A 136 -12.31 -1.40 4.26
N CYS A 137 -12.50 -2.56 3.63
CA CYS A 137 -13.47 -2.79 2.57
C CYS A 137 -14.32 -4.02 2.90
N SER A 138 -15.51 -4.12 2.31
CA SER A 138 -16.44 -5.24 2.51
C SER A 138 -16.37 -6.31 1.43
N TRP A 139 -15.73 -6.02 0.30
CA TRP A 139 -15.71 -6.88 -0.89
C TRP A 139 -14.40 -7.66 -1.08
N LEU A 140 -13.44 -7.49 -0.17
CA LEU A 140 -12.15 -8.18 -0.16
C LEU A 140 -11.73 -8.45 1.28
N GLU A 141 -11.12 -9.61 1.50
CA GLU A 141 -10.48 -9.96 2.76
C GLU A 141 -9.13 -9.26 2.93
N ILE A 142 -8.89 -8.73 4.12
CA ILE A 142 -7.68 -7.97 4.45
C ILE A 142 -6.81 -8.82 5.37
N THR A 143 -5.53 -8.95 5.03
CA THR A 143 -4.51 -9.52 5.90
C THR A 143 -3.74 -8.41 6.59
N PHE A 144 -3.66 -8.48 7.91
CA PHE A 144 -2.78 -7.65 8.73
C PHE A 144 -1.51 -8.43 9.00
N ILE A 145 -0.39 -7.83 8.60
CA ILE A 145 0.93 -8.28 9.03
C ILE A 145 1.32 -7.41 10.22
N GLU A 146 1.36 -8.04 11.39
CA GLU A 146 1.63 -7.39 12.67
C GLU A 146 3.08 -7.65 13.08
N LEU A 147 3.72 -6.62 13.63
CA LEU A 147 5.02 -6.74 14.30
C LEU A 147 4.82 -6.43 15.78
N TRP A 148 5.21 -7.39 16.62
CA TRP A 148 5.06 -7.34 18.06
C TRP A 148 6.43 -7.26 18.72
N HIS A 149 6.60 -6.37 19.68
CA HIS A 149 7.75 -6.35 20.59
C HIS A 149 7.27 -6.81 21.96
N GLN A 150 7.57 -8.06 22.31
CA GLN A 150 6.93 -8.74 23.44
C GLN A 150 5.39 -8.71 23.27
N ASP A 151 4.65 -8.18 24.25
CA ASP A 151 3.19 -8.07 24.20
C ASP A 151 2.68 -6.75 23.61
N THR A 152 3.57 -5.91 23.06
CA THR A 152 3.20 -4.62 22.47
C THR A 152 3.16 -4.68 20.95
N LEU A 153 2.02 -4.33 20.35
CA LEU A 153 1.89 -4.16 18.91
C LEU A 153 2.63 -2.88 18.46
N VAL A 154 3.69 -3.02 17.68
CA VAL A 154 4.55 -1.88 17.28
C VAL A 154 4.41 -1.49 15.82
N ALA A 155 3.94 -2.38 14.93
CA ALA A 155 3.69 -2.03 13.54
C ALA A 155 2.61 -2.91 12.92
N VAL A 156 1.89 -2.34 11.95
CA VAL A 156 0.89 -3.05 11.15
C VAL A 156 1.07 -2.66 9.69
N ALA A 157 1.16 -3.66 8.81
CA ALA A 157 0.95 -3.49 7.39
C ALA A 157 -0.41 -4.06 7.00
N VAL A 158 -1.27 -3.18 6.49
CA VAL A 158 -2.59 -3.53 5.96
C VAL A 158 -2.40 -3.98 4.52
N THR A 159 -2.66 -5.27 4.28
CA THR A 159 -2.28 -5.96 3.05
C THR A 159 -3.50 -6.62 2.44
N ASP A 160 -3.84 -6.20 1.23
CA ASP A 160 -4.85 -6.88 0.42
C ASP A 160 -4.26 -8.16 -0.18
N CYS A 161 -4.98 -9.27 -0.11
CA CYS A 161 -4.54 -10.54 -0.68
C CYS A 161 -5.48 -10.93 -1.84
N MET A 162 -4.91 -11.07 -3.03
CA MET A 162 -5.59 -11.57 -4.23
C MET A 162 -4.94 -12.90 -4.65
N ASP A 163 -5.36 -13.49 -5.77
CA ASP A 163 -4.93 -14.82 -6.19
C ASP A 163 -3.42 -14.86 -6.53
N ASN A 164 -2.95 -13.90 -7.32
CA ASN A 164 -1.56 -13.82 -7.79
C ASN A 164 -0.77 -12.68 -7.15
N ALA A 165 -1.39 -11.82 -6.37
CA ALA A 165 -0.73 -10.65 -5.83
C ALA A 165 -1.13 -10.32 -4.38
N VAL A 166 -0.30 -9.49 -3.75
CA VAL A 166 -0.71 -8.71 -2.58
C VAL A 166 -0.56 -7.22 -2.88
N SER A 167 -1.39 -6.39 -2.24
CA SER A 167 -1.33 -4.94 -2.36
C SER A 167 -1.17 -4.27 -1.00
N ALA A 168 -0.06 -3.56 -0.82
CA ALA A 168 0.25 -2.81 0.39
C ALA A 168 -0.64 -1.56 0.46
N ILE A 169 -1.64 -1.53 1.33
CA ILE A 169 -2.58 -0.40 1.43
C ILE A 169 -2.03 0.71 2.29
N TYR A 170 -1.63 0.36 3.51
CA TYR A 170 -1.06 1.32 4.44
C TYR A 170 -0.16 0.63 5.46
N THR A 171 0.81 1.37 6.00
CA THR A 171 1.66 0.90 7.08
C THR A 171 1.76 1.99 8.12
N PHE A 172 1.48 1.64 9.36
CA PHE A 172 1.61 2.50 10.52
C PHE A 172 2.34 1.75 11.62
N PHE A 173 3.13 2.47 12.41
CA PHE A 173 3.99 1.89 13.43
C PHE A 173 4.33 2.91 14.51
N ASP A 174 4.81 2.41 15.63
CA ASP A 174 5.21 3.22 16.76
C ASP A 174 6.51 3.98 16.42
N PRO A 175 6.49 5.33 16.37
CA PRO A 175 7.66 6.14 16.05
C PRO A 175 8.84 5.96 17.03
N ASP A 176 8.60 5.49 18.26
CA ASP A 176 9.67 5.21 19.24
C ASP A 176 10.61 4.10 18.75
N PHE A 177 10.13 3.24 17.84
CA PHE A 177 10.88 2.16 17.22
C PHE A 177 11.46 2.53 15.84
N GLU A 178 11.43 3.79 15.44
CA GLU A 178 11.89 4.26 14.12
C GLU A 178 13.33 3.84 13.79
N HIS A 179 14.19 3.77 14.79
CA HIS A 179 15.58 3.33 14.65
C HIS A 179 15.74 1.87 14.16
N TYR A 180 14.68 1.07 14.11
CA TYR A 180 14.63 -0.24 13.47
C TYR A 180 14.26 -0.20 11.97
N SER A 181 13.96 0.98 11.42
CA SER A 181 13.48 1.16 10.03
C SER A 181 12.19 0.37 9.74
N LEU A 182 11.21 0.43 10.67
CA LEU A 182 10.01 -0.40 10.62
C LEU A 182 9.23 -0.30 9.30
N GLY A 183 9.14 0.88 8.69
CA GLY A 183 8.52 1.01 7.36
C GLY A 183 9.16 0.12 6.28
N THR A 184 10.50 0.04 6.24
CA THR A 184 11.19 -0.91 5.33
C THR A 184 10.94 -2.35 5.75
N VAL A 185 11.01 -2.65 7.05
CA VAL A 185 10.82 -4.00 7.59
C VAL A 185 9.44 -4.53 7.20
N MET A 186 8.38 -3.74 7.35
CA MET A 186 7.02 -4.17 7.03
C MET A 186 6.79 -4.41 5.53
N ILE A 187 7.51 -3.73 4.65
CA ILE A 187 7.50 -4.06 3.21
C ILE A 187 8.21 -5.39 2.97
N LEU A 188 9.36 -5.62 3.62
CA LEU A 188 10.07 -6.90 3.53
C LEU A 188 9.23 -8.06 4.07
N GLN A 189 8.45 -7.85 5.13
CA GLN A 189 7.52 -8.86 5.66
C GLN A 189 6.36 -9.14 4.69
N GLN A 190 5.85 -8.13 3.98
CA GLN A 190 4.86 -8.34 2.91
C GLN A 190 5.44 -9.11 1.72
N LEU A 191 6.71 -8.87 1.36
CA LEU A 191 7.41 -9.63 0.32
C LEU A 191 7.64 -11.09 0.72
N GLU A 192 8.05 -11.32 1.97
CA GLU A 192 8.19 -12.67 2.53
C GLU A 192 6.85 -13.40 2.58
N PHE A 193 5.79 -12.73 3.06
CA PHE A 193 4.43 -13.27 3.04
C PHE A 193 3.98 -13.62 1.62
N ALA A 194 4.16 -12.71 0.66
CA ALA A 194 3.81 -12.94 -0.74
C ALA A 194 4.55 -14.17 -1.31
N LYS A 195 5.84 -14.32 -1.01
CA LYS A 195 6.62 -15.51 -1.40
C LYS A 195 6.04 -16.79 -0.82
N GLN A 196 5.81 -16.82 0.50
CA GLN A 196 5.25 -17.98 1.20
C GLN A 196 3.86 -18.38 0.67
N GLN A 197 3.08 -17.40 0.20
CA GLN A 197 1.76 -17.61 -0.40
C GLN A 197 1.80 -17.81 -1.92
N ASN A 198 2.99 -18.04 -2.52
CA ASN A 198 3.20 -18.21 -3.96
C ASN A 198 2.60 -17.08 -4.82
N LYS A 199 2.62 -15.85 -4.34
CA LYS A 199 2.17 -14.66 -5.08
C LYS A 199 3.28 -14.20 -6.02
N GLU A 200 2.90 -13.74 -7.20
CA GLU A 200 3.82 -13.21 -8.20
C GLU A 200 4.22 -11.76 -7.90
N PHE A 201 3.29 -10.95 -7.39
CA PHE A 201 3.49 -9.50 -7.27
C PHE A 201 3.18 -8.94 -5.88
N VAL A 202 3.98 -7.96 -5.45
CA VAL A 202 3.66 -7.06 -4.33
C VAL A 202 3.49 -5.64 -4.86
N TYR A 203 2.26 -5.12 -4.84
CA TYR A 203 1.96 -3.74 -5.26
C TYR A 203 2.21 -2.74 -4.12
N LEU A 204 3.21 -1.88 -4.27
CA LEU A 204 3.61 -0.86 -3.28
C LEU A 204 2.90 0.49 -3.48
N GLY A 205 1.95 0.56 -4.41
CA GLY A 205 1.18 1.75 -4.75
C GLY A 205 1.91 2.73 -5.64
N TYR A 206 1.50 3.99 -5.62
CA TYR A 206 2.06 4.99 -6.53
C TYR A 206 3.44 5.47 -6.08
N GLN A 207 4.32 5.64 -7.05
CA GLN A 207 5.61 6.31 -6.89
C GLN A 207 5.61 7.55 -7.76
N ILE A 208 6.16 8.63 -7.19
CA ILE A 208 6.27 9.96 -7.79
C ILE A 208 7.73 10.37 -7.63
N ASP A 209 8.43 10.65 -8.72
CA ASP A 209 9.89 10.91 -8.73
C ASP A 209 10.24 12.18 -7.94
N GLU A 210 9.39 13.20 -8.05
CA GLU A 210 9.57 14.48 -7.36
C GLU A 210 9.18 14.42 -5.88
N CYS A 211 8.53 13.33 -5.41
CA CYS A 211 8.11 13.18 -4.02
C CYS A 211 9.11 12.37 -3.19
N THR A 212 9.88 13.04 -2.32
CA THR A 212 10.86 12.39 -1.44
C THR A 212 10.24 11.31 -0.55
N LYS A 213 9.00 11.49 -0.07
CA LYS A 213 8.29 10.49 0.75
C LYS A 213 8.05 9.16 -0.02
N MET A 214 8.11 9.17 -1.36
CA MET A 214 7.85 7.99 -2.21
C MET A 214 9.12 7.30 -2.75
N LYS A 215 10.30 7.92 -2.60
CA LYS A 215 11.58 7.41 -3.16
C LYS A 215 11.97 6.01 -2.67
N TYR A 216 11.45 5.55 -1.53
CA TYR A 216 11.83 4.25 -0.98
C TYR A 216 11.31 3.06 -1.81
N LYS A 217 10.23 3.23 -2.59
CA LYS A 217 9.54 2.11 -3.28
C LYS A 217 10.40 1.49 -4.38
N THR A 218 11.30 2.28 -4.99
CA THR A 218 12.23 1.83 -6.03
C THR A 218 13.43 1.05 -5.49
N GLN A 219 13.55 0.91 -4.15
CA GLN A 219 14.66 0.19 -3.51
C GLN A 219 14.40 -1.32 -3.35
N PHE A 220 13.23 -1.81 -3.74
CA PHE A 220 12.83 -3.21 -3.61
C PHE A 220 12.87 -3.89 -4.98
N LEU A 221 14.04 -4.39 -5.39
CA LEU A 221 14.25 -4.94 -6.74
C LEU A 221 14.20 -6.47 -6.76
N PRO A 222 13.75 -7.09 -7.86
CA PRO A 222 13.32 -6.46 -9.11
C PRO A 222 11.91 -5.87 -9.02
N ALA A 223 11.78 -4.59 -9.38
CA ALA A 223 10.51 -3.88 -9.41
C ALA A 223 10.17 -3.39 -10.81
N GLN A 224 8.88 -3.17 -11.03
CA GLN A 224 8.33 -2.61 -12.24
C GLN A 224 7.47 -1.39 -11.89
N LYS A 225 7.48 -0.40 -12.79
CA LYS A 225 6.57 0.75 -12.80
C LYS A 225 5.61 0.67 -13.98
N HIS A 226 4.36 1.04 -13.73
CA HIS A 226 3.33 1.11 -14.76
C HIS A 226 3.36 2.47 -15.44
N VAL A 227 3.80 2.52 -16.70
CA VAL A 227 3.96 3.72 -17.52
C VAL A 227 3.36 3.45 -18.90
N ASN A 228 2.49 4.33 -19.40
CA ASN A 228 1.85 4.22 -20.72
C ASN A 228 1.24 2.82 -20.97
N ASP A 229 0.50 2.32 -19.97
CA ASP A 229 -0.17 1.01 -19.97
C ASP A 229 0.78 -0.19 -20.16
N GLN A 230 2.06 -0.02 -19.79
CA GLN A 230 3.08 -1.06 -19.79
C GLN A 230 3.80 -1.13 -18.44
N TRP A 231 4.15 -2.34 -18.03
CA TRP A 231 5.02 -2.57 -16.88
C TRP A 231 6.47 -2.59 -17.32
N LEU A 232 7.24 -1.58 -16.89
CA LEU A 232 8.66 -1.42 -17.22
C LEU A 232 9.52 -1.67 -15.98
N ALA A 233 10.66 -2.34 -16.13
CA ALA A 233 11.63 -2.49 -15.05
C ALA A 233 12.10 -1.12 -14.53
N ILE A 234 12.30 -1.02 -13.22
CA ILE A 234 12.89 0.14 -12.55
C ILE A 234 14.42 0.00 -12.50
#